data_AF-A0A387FWU1-F1
#
_entry.id   AF-A0A387FWU1-F1
#
_cell.length_a   1.000
_cell.length_b   1.000
_cell.length_c   1.000
_cell.angle_alpha   90.00
_cell.angle_beta   90.00
_cell.angle_gamma   90.00
#
_symmetry.space_group_name_H-M   'P 1'
#
loop_
_entity.id
_entity.type
_entity.pdbx_description
1 polymer ?
#
loop_
_entity_poly.entity_id
_entity_poly.type
_entity_poly.pdbx_seq_one_letter_code
_entity_poly.pdbx_strand_id
1 'polypeptide(L)'
;MPSRTLPFPSLVVGSRDDPYMDFAELRQRAARWDSDLHDLGHAGHINIAGGFGRWEQGYQLFSAFAKRVENKQTRPVRPQLHNILCAAMP
;
A
#
# COMPACT_ATOMS: atom_id res chain seq x y z
N MET A 1 -11.16 -5.22 -14.60
CA MET A 1 -10.18 -4.91 -13.53
C MET A 1 -9.70 -6.22 -12.89
N PRO A 2 -8.47 -6.31 -12.35
CA PRO A 2 -7.96 -7.53 -11.72
C PRO A 2 -8.88 -8.00 -10.60
N SER A 3 -9.11 -9.32 -10.54
CA SER A 3 -10.04 -9.95 -9.60
C SER A 3 -9.36 -10.58 -8.38
N ARG A 4 -8.03 -10.47 -8.26
CA ARG A 4 -7.21 -11.11 -7.23
C ARG A 4 -6.17 -10.16 -6.67
N THR A 5 -5.51 -10.58 -5.59
CA THR A 5 -4.39 -9.87 -4.97
C THR A 5 -3.25 -9.60 -5.94
N LEU A 6 -2.59 -8.46 -5.77
CA LEU A 6 -1.44 -8.09 -6.59
C LEU A 6 -0.17 -8.78 -6.06
N PRO A 7 0.75 -9.24 -6.93
CA PRO A 7 1.96 -9.95 -6.52
C PRO A 7 3.06 -9.01 -5.97
N PHE A 8 2.73 -7.76 -5.65
CA PHE A 8 3.64 -6.74 -5.18
C PHE A 8 2.91 -5.78 -4.23
N PRO A 9 3.64 -5.12 -3.31
CA PRO A 9 3.07 -4.08 -2.46
C PRO A 9 2.44 -2.97 -3.32
N SER A 10 1.24 -2.54 -2.96
CA SER A 10 0.49 -1.54 -3.73
C SER A 10 -0.27 -0.58 -2.82
N LEU A 11 -0.50 0.64 -3.32
CA LEU A 11 -1.25 1.70 -2.65
C LEU A 11 -2.26 2.28 -3.65
N VAL A 12 -3.54 2.26 -3.29
CA VAL A 12 -4.61 2.94 -4.00
C VAL A 12 -4.83 4.30 -3.35
N VAL A 13 -4.95 5.34 -4.16
CA VAL A 13 -5.30 6.68 -3.70
C VAL A 13 -6.62 7.07 -4.36
N GLY A 14 -7.57 7.60 -3.59
CA GLY A 14 -8.84 8.03 -4.16
C GLY A 14 -9.60 9.03 -3.31
N SER A 15 -10.61 9.62 -3.93
CA SER A 15 -11.50 10.60 -3.34
C SER A 15 -12.85 9.98 -2.97
N ARG A 16 -13.55 10.59 -2.01
CA ARG A 16 -14.90 10.21 -1.58
C ARG A 16 -16.00 10.73 -2.49
N ASP A 17 -15.71 11.79 -3.25
CA ASP A 17 -16.62 12.49 -4.15
C ASP A 17 -16.15 12.41 -5.62
N ASP A 18 -15.43 11.35 -5.99
CA ASP A 18 -15.06 11.12 -7.39
C ASP A 18 -16.34 10.79 -8.20
N PRO A 19 -16.71 11.59 -9.22
CA PRO A 19 -17.92 11.37 -10.01
C PRO A 19 -17.87 10.09 -10.86
N TYR A 20 -16.69 9.51 -11.06
CA TYR A 20 -16.50 8.30 -11.86
C TYR A 20 -16.29 7.04 -11.02
N MET A 21 -16.12 7.19 -9.71
CA MET A 21 -15.76 6.09 -8.83
C MET A 21 -16.39 6.24 -7.45
N ASP A 22 -17.40 5.41 -7.16
CA ASP A 22 -17.93 5.32 -5.80
C ASP A 22 -16.85 4.85 -4.81
N PHE A 23 -16.84 5.48 -3.64
CA PHE A 23 -15.81 5.24 -2.64
C PHE A 23 -15.91 3.86 -1.97
N ALA A 24 -17.12 3.30 -1.84
CA ALA A 24 -17.28 1.94 -1.32
C ALA A 24 -16.74 0.92 -2.33
N GLU A 25 -16.98 1.15 -3.62
CA GLU A 25 -16.41 0.31 -4.67
C GLU A 25 -14.86 0.46 -4.75
N LEU A 26 -14.32 1.66 -4.59
CA LEU A 26 -12.87 1.88 -4.48
C LEU A 26 -12.26 1.06 -3.32
N ARG A 27 -12.90 1.10 -2.14
CA ARG A 27 -12.49 0.31 -0.96
C ARG A 27 -12.52 -1.18 -1.24
N GLN A 28 -13.57 -1.68 -1.88
CA GLN A 28 -13.67 -3.09 -2.26
C GLN A 28 -12.56 -3.51 -3.23
N ARG A 29 -12.21 -2.64 -4.19
CA ARG A 29 -11.12 -2.91 -5.14
C ARG A 29 -9.75 -2.93 -4.44
N ALA A 30 -9.48 -1.95 -3.57
CA ALA A 30 -8.25 -1.92 -2.77
C ALA A 30 -8.11 -3.19 -1.90
N ALA A 31 -9.19 -3.59 -1.21
CA ALA A 31 -9.20 -4.81 -0.42
C ALA A 31 -8.98 -6.08 -1.27
N ARG A 32 -9.61 -6.16 -2.46
CA ARG A 32 -9.43 -7.29 -3.38
C ARG A 32 -8.00 -7.42 -3.89
N TRP A 33 -7.30 -6.29 -4.06
CA TRP A 33 -5.91 -6.25 -4.49
C TRP A 33 -4.91 -6.44 -3.36
N ASP A 34 -5.38 -6.51 -2.10
CA ASP A 34 -4.55 -6.42 -0.90
C ASP A 34 -3.65 -5.16 -0.91
N SER A 35 -4.22 -4.07 -1.44
CA SER A 35 -3.57 -2.76 -1.50
C SER A 35 -3.90 -1.95 -0.25
N ASP A 36 -2.94 -1.15 0.20
CA ASP A 36 -3.26 -0.06 1.12
C ASP A 36 -4.18 0.96 0.42
N LEU A 37 -5.00 1.68 1.19
CA LEU A 37 -5.86 2.74 0.66
C LEU A 37 -5.52 4.06 1.35
N HIS A 38 -5.19 5.08 0.55
CA HIS A 38 -5.09 6.47 0.98
C HIS A 38 -6.32 7.25 0.53
N ASP A 39 -7.10 7.68 1.51
CA ASP A 39 -8.30 8.48 1.34
C ASP A 39 -7.94 9.97 1.37
N LEU A 40 -8.14 10.67 0.25
CA LEU A 40 -7.88 12.11 0.13
C LEU A 40 -9.05 13.00 0.59
N GLY A 41 -10.12 12.41 1.13
CA GLY A 41 -11.32 13.16 1.51
C GLY A 41 -12.13 13.55 0.28
N HIS A 42 -12.47 14.84 0.17
CA HIS A 42 -13.29 15.39 -0.92
C HIS A 42 -12.39 16.18 -1.88
N ALA A 43 -11.81 15.45 -2.82
CA ALA A 43 -10.82 15.89 -3.80
C ALA A 43 -11.36 15.85 -5.26
N GLY A 44 -12.63 15.49 -5.45
CA GLY A 44 -13.22 15.23 -6.76
C GLY A 44 -12.48 14.13 -7.53
N HIS A 45 -12.42 14.27 -8.85
CA HIS A 45 -11.57 13.43 -9.67
C HIS A 45 -10.13 13.95 -9.62
N ILE A 46 -9.19 13.15 -9.08
CA ILE A 46 -7.78 13.53 -8.84
C ILE A 46 -7.07 13.78 -10.17
N ASN A 47 -7.24 14.98 -10.72
CA ASN A 47 -6.70 15.41 -12.00
C ASN A 47 -6.19 16.85 -11.92
N ILE A 48 -5.64 17.36 -13.04
CA ILE A 48 -5.09 18.72 -13.12
C ILE A 48 -6.18 19.77 -12.84
N ALA A 49 -7.41 19.58 -13.34
CA ALA A 49 -8.53 20.51 -13.13
C ALA A 49 -8.97 20.56 -11.66
N GLY A 50 -8.82 19.47 -10.91
CA GLY A 50 -9.04 19.37 -9.47
C GLY A 50 -7.88 19.89 -8.61
N GLY A 51 -6.82 20.46 -9.22
CA GLY A 51 -5.66 20.99 -8.52
C GLY A 51 -4.52 19.99 -8.30
N PHE A 52 -4.66 18.75 -8.80
CA PHE A 52 -3.66 17.69 -8.66
C PHE A 52 -2.66 17.67 -9.83
N GLY A 53 -2.15 18.84 -10.21
CA GLY A 53 -1.16 19.00 -11.29
C GLY A 53 0.20 18.42 -10.92
N ARG A 54 1.11 19.27 -10.40
CA ARG A 54 2.41 18.78 -9.88
C ARG A 54 2.26 17.95 -8.60
N TRP A 55 1.15 18.13 -7.88
CA TRP A 55 0.76 17.38 -6.67
C TRP A 55 1.94 16.96 -5.79
N GLU A 56 2.57 17.92 -5.11
CA GLU A 56 3.75 17.69 -4.26
C GLU A 56 3.48 16.66 -3.16
N GLN A 57 2.26 16.64 -2.63
CA GLN A 57 1.80 15.67 -1.65
C GLN A 57 1.80 14.24 -2.21
N GLY A 58 1.57 14.06 -3.51
CA GLY A 58 1.68 12.76 -4.19
C GLY A 58 3.10 12.19 -4.14
N TYR A 59 4.12 13.03 -4.34
CA TYR A 59 5.52 12.62 -4.20
C TYR A 59 5.89 12.26 -2.76
N GLN A 60 5.37 13.02 -1.78
CA GLN A 60 5.56 12.71 -0.36
C GLN A 60 4.90 11.37 0.01
N LEU A 61 3.68 11.14 -0.47
CA LEU A 61 2.94 9.89 -0.27
C LEU A 61 3.69 8.70 -0.87
N PHE A 62 4.18 8.83 -2.10
CA PHE A 62 4.99 7.79 -2.75
C PHE A 62 6.28 7.51 -1.97
N SER A 63 6.99 8.56 -1.54
CA SER A 63 8.23 8.41 -0.78
C SER A 63 8.00 7.68 0.55
N ALA A 64 6.91 7.99 1.25
CA ALA A 64 6.53 7.32 2.50
C ALA A 64 6.15 5.84 2.25
N PHE A 65 5.40 5.56 1.18
CA PHE A 65 5.06 4.21 0.78
C PHE A 65 6.31 3.39 0.45
N ALA A 66 7.22 3.92 -0.36
CA ALA A 66 8.46 3.26 -0.76
C ALA A 66 9.34 2.92 0.45
N LYS A 67 9.57 3.88 1.36
CA LYS A 67 10.32 3.65 2.60
C LYS A 67 9.71 2.54 3.45
N ARG A 68 8.38 2.51 3.57
CA ARG A 68 7.68 1.48 4.34
C ARG A 68 7.82 0.10 3.69
N VAL A 69 7.71 0.02 2.36
CA VAL A 69 7.91 -1.24 1.62
C VAL A 69 9.33 -1.74 1.82
N GLU A 70 10.33 -0.87 1.66
CA GLU A 70 11.74 -1.19 1.90
C GLU A 70 11.98 -1.70 3.33
N ASN A 71 11.46 -1.00 4.34
CA ASN A 71 11.58 -1.42 5.75
C ASN A 71 10.92 -2.78 6.05
N LYS A 72 9.85 -3.15 5.34
CA LYS A 72 9.24 -4.49 5.46
C LYS A 72 10.10 -5.57 4.82
N GLN A 73 10.77 -5.27 3.72
CA GLN A 73 11.63 -6.19 3.00
C GLN A 73 12.98 -6.41 3.72
N THR A 74 13.52 -5.37 4.36
CA THR A 74 14.83 -5.42 5.05
C THR A 74 14.77 -5.95 6.48
N ARG A 75 13.57 -6.19 7.03
CA ARG A 75 13.43 -6.74 8.38
C ARG A 75 13.94 -8.19 8.38
N PRO A 76 15.03 -8.53 9.11
CA PRO A 76 15.52 -9.89 9.14
C PRO A 76 14.42 -10.78 9.72
N VAL A 77 14.08 -11.84 8.99
CA VAL A 77 13.30 -12.95 9.55
C VAL A 77 14.09 -13.41 10.77
N ARG A 78 13.56 -13.19 11.98
CA ARG A 78 14.21 -13.71 13.20
C ARG A 78 14.42 -15.20 12.98
N PRO A 79 15.65 -15.73 12.98
CA PRO A 79 15.82 -17.17 13.01
C PRO A 79 15.12 -17.65 14.27
N GLN A 80 14.15 -18.56 14.13
CA GLN A 80 13.61 -19.22 15.30
C GLN A 80 14.76 -19.98 15.95
N LEU A 81 15.16 -19.55 17.14
CA LEU A 81 16.05 -20.30 18.02
C LEU A 81 15.28 -21.53 18.55
N HIS A 82 15.05 -22.52 17.69
CA HIS A 82 14.61 -23.86 18.06
C HIS A 82 15.53 -24.87 17.40
N ASN A 83 16.73 -24.99 17.97
CA ASN A 83 17.54 -26.21 18.17
C ASN A 83 19.01 -25.83 18.30
N ILE A 84 19.37 -25.31 19.48
CA ILE A 84 20.70 -25.55 20.03
C ILE A 84 20.46 -26.44 21.23
N LEU A 85 20.58 -27.76 21.04
CA LEU A 85 20.94 -28.75 22.05
C LEU A 85 20.93 -30.13 21.39
N CYS A 86 22.11 -30.56 20.92
CA CYS A 86 22.66 -31.90 21.08
C CYS A 86 23.80 -32.11 20.06
N ALA A 87 24.98 -31.62 20.41
CA ALA A 87 26.23 -32.22 20.01
C ALA A 87 27.20 -32.10 21.20
N ALA A 88 27.96 -33.17 21.45
CA ALA A 88 28.98 -33.36 22.50
C ALA A 88 28.41 -33.89 23.85
N MET A 89 28.78 -35.05 24.42
CA MET A 89 29.76 -36.14 24.23
C MET A 89 29.35 -37.30 25.18
N PRO A 90 30.11 -38.41 25.35
CA PRO A 90 31.07 -39.07 24.46
C PRO A 90 30.55 -40.41 23.90
#